data_AF-A0A5M8SU91-F1
#
_entry.id   AF-A0A5M8SU91-F1
#
_cell.length_a   1.000
_cell.length_b   1.000
_cell.length_c   1.000
_cell.angle_alpha   90.00
_cell.angle_beta   90.00
_cell.angle_gamma   90.00
#
_symmetry.space_group_name_H-M   'P 1'
#
loop_
_entity.id
_entity.type
_entity.pdbx_description
1 polymer ?
#
loop_
_entity_poly.entity_id
_entity_poly.type
_entity_poly.pdbx_seq_one_letter_code
_entity_poly.pdbx_strand_id
1 'polypeptide(L)'
;MNRCLARWLVGMYPRGWRQRYGAELQAMLEDGGGGVRAAWNVMTAAAGERMFPTMEGGMGEASALQRWGARAPWAVFGVAPVVALAAAYSVALLILWTGWQMFLPAEKTPFVPVDGWAIAYFGAGRMLYFYAPMVVGVVLAWAAVRARARFLWPLLGAMAMAAIDGVIQVRTVRPTLSEAGSVHLEFADWHPATSIAGLAVTILVYLLFRARRARHAV
;
A
#
# COMPACT_ATOMS: atom_id res chain seq x y z
N MET A 1 6.71 -19.50 -23.56
CA MET A 1 6.71 -19.52 -22.07
C MET A 1 6.18 -20.87 -21.60
N ASN A 2 6.51 -21.36 -20.40
CA ASN A 2 5.92 -22.64 -19.91
C ASN A 2 4.39 -22.50 -19.75
N ARG A 3 3.63 -23.47 -20.25
CA ARG A 3 2.15 -23.55 -20.17
C ARG A 3 1.60 -23.34 -18.77
N CYS A 4 2.28 -23.86 -17.74
CA CYS A 4 1.85 -23.65 -16.35
C CYS A 4 1.89 -22.18 -15.94
N LEU A 5 2.93 -21.45 -16.36
CA LEU A 5 3.10 -20.04 -16.00
C LEU A 5 2.12 -19.15 -16.79
N ALA A 6 1.86 -19.46 -18.06
CA ALA A 6 0.84 -18.78 -18.85
C ALA A 6 -0.56 -18.95 -18.24
N ARG A 7 -0.92 -20.18 -17.84
CA ARG A 7 -2.21 -20.47 -17.18
C ARG A 7 -2.36 -19.77 -15.84
N TRP A 8 -1.29 -19.71 -15.06
CA TRP A 8 -1.26 -18.99 -13.78
C TRP A 8 -1.48 -17.48 -13.98
N LEU A 9 -0.77 -16.88 -14.94
CA LEU A 9 -0.92 -15.46 -15.29
C LEU A 9 -2.32 -15.12 -15.80
N VAL A 10 -2.89 -15.94 -16.69
CA VAL A 10 -4.28 -15.75 -17.15
C VAL A 10 -5.24 -15.86 -15.97
N GLY A 11 -5.00 -16.78 -15.02
CA GLY A 11 -5.77 -16.93 -13.79
C GLY A 11 -5.86 -15.67 -12.92
N MET A 12 -4.91 -14.74 -13.07
CA MET A 12 -4.95 -13.45 -12.38
C MET A 12 -6.05 -12.53 -12.91
N TYR A 13 -6.61 -12.74 -14.10
CA TYR A 13 -7.71 -11.91 -14.61
C TYR A 13 -9.08 -12.25 -13.99
N PRO A 14 -10.03 -11.29 -13.91
CA PRO A 14 -11.40 -11.53 -13.45
C PRO A 14 -12.11 -12.63 -14.25
N ARG A 15 -13.05 -13.36 -13.62
CA ARG A 15 -13.75 -14.50 -14.25
C ARG A 15 -14.43 -14.13 -15.57
N GLY A 16 -15.16 -13.01 -15.63
CA GLY A 16 -15.83 -12.56 -16.84
C GLY A 16 -14.87 -12.21 -17.99
N TRP A 17 -13.73 -11.60 -17.68
CA TRP A 17 -12.70 -11.30 -18.67
C TRP A 17 -12.03 -12.57 -19.21
N ARG A 18 -11.69 -13.51 -18.31
CA ARG A 18 -11.06 -14.78 -18.69
C ARG A 18 -11.94 -15.64 -19.59
N GLN A 19 -13.26 -15.59 -19.39
CA GLN A 19 -14.21 -16.31 -20.24
C GLN A 19 -14.23 -15.78 -21.67
N ARG A 20 -13.93 -14.49 -21.88
CA ARG A 20 -14.00 -13.83 -23.19
C ARG A 20 -12.65 -13.79 -23.92
N TYR A 21 -11.55 -13.55 -23.21
CA TYR A 21 -10.23 -13.33 -23.79
C TYR A 21 -9.13 -14.25 -23.24
N GLY A 22 -9.46 -15.14 -22.30
CA GLY A 22 -8.45 -15.95 -21.60
C GLY A 22 -7.75 -16.96 -22.49
N ALA A 23 -8.46 -17.56 -23.45
CA ALA A 23 -7.89 -18.53 -24.39
C ALA A 23 -6.92 -17.86 -25.39
N GLU A 24 -7.31 -16.69 -25.92
CA GLU A 24 -6.49 -15.90 -26.85
C GLU A 24 -5.22 -15.39 -26.17
N LEU A 25 -5.34 -14.83 -24.96
CA LEU A 25 -4.17 -14.37 -24.20
C LEU A 25 -3.24 -15.53 -23.84
N GLN A 26 -3.79 -16.71 -23.49
CA GLN A 26 -2.96 -17.88 -23.20
C GLN A 26 -2.18 -18.33 -24.44
N ALA A 27 -2.83 -18.38 -25.61
CA ALA A 27 -2.18 -18.74 -26.88
C ALA A 27 -1.08 -17.72 -27.23
N MET A 28 -1.35 -16.42 -27.11
CA MET A 28 -0.35 -15.36 -27.33
C MET A 28 0.86 -15.47 -26.39
N LEU A 29 0.66 -15.92 -25.14
CA LEU A 29 1.74 -16.09 -24.17
C LEU A 29 2.55 -17.38 -24.37
N GLU A 30 1.93 -18.39 -24.96
CA GLU A 30 2.59 -19.63 -25.38
C GLU A 30 3.49 -19.35 -26.61
N ASP A 31 2.98 -18.65 -27.61
CA ASP A 31 3.69 -18.32 -28.86
C ASP A 31 4.69 -17.16 -28.73
N GLY A 32 4.38 -16.12 -27.95
CA GLY A 32 5.09 -14.84 -27.94
C GLY A 32 6.44 -14.79 -27.20
N GLY A 33 7.14 -15.92 -27.02
CA GLY A 33 8.47 -15.92 -26.41
C GLY A 33 8.50 -15.31 -25.00
N GLY A 34 7.70 -15.85 -24.08
CA GLY A 34 7.54 -15.23 -22.75
C GLY A 34 8.81 -15.16 -21.90
N GLY A 35 9.36 -13.95 -21.83
CA GLY A 35 10.33 -13.54 -20.82
C GLY A 35 9.67 -12.84 -19.63
N VAL A 36 10.48 -12.50 -18.62
CA VAL A 36 10.06 -11.83 -17.38
C VAL A 36 9.29 -10.53 -17.65
N ARG A 37 9.66 -9.78 -18.70
CA ARG A 37 8.97 -8.56 -19.12
C ARG A 37 7.53 -8.82 -19.60
N ALA A 38 7.30 -9.92 -20.32
CA ALA A 38 5.96 -10.31 -20.76
C ALA A 38 5.09 -10.70 -19.55
N ALA A 39 5.63 -11.49 -18.62
CA ALA A 39 4.95 -11.81 -17.38
C ALA A 39 4.61 -10.55 -16.55
N TRP A 40 5.55 -9.60 -16.44
CA TRP A 40 5.32 -8.31 -15.77
C TRP A 40 4.22 -7.48 -16.44
N ASN A 41 4.23 -7.38 -17.77
CA ASN A 41 3.18 -6.68 -18.52
C ASN A 41 1.80 -7.32 -18.32
N VAL A 42 1.73 -8.65 -18.28
CA VAL A 42 0.47 -9.38 -18.04
C VAL A 42 0.01 -9.18 -16.60
N MET A 43 0.90 -9.26 -15.61
CA MET A 43 0.54 -9.00 -14.21
C MET A 43 0.06 -7.56 -14.01
N THR A 44 0.74 -6.58 -14.59
CA THR A 44 0.33 -5.16 -14.50
C THR A 44 -0.96 -4.88 -15.25
N ALA A 45 -1.22 -5.55 -16.38
CA ALA A 45 -2.49 -5.46 -17.10
C ALA A 45 -3.63 -6.19 -16.37
N ALA A 46 -3.38 -7.36 -15.76
CA ALA A 46 -4.34 -8.08 -14.92
C ALA A 46 -4.73 -7.28 -13.68
N ALA A 47 -3.72 -6.69 -13.04
CA ALA A 47 -3.91 -5.77 -11.93
C ALA A 47 -4.71 -4.55 -12.42
N GLY A 48 -4.39 -4.00 -13.59
CA GLY A 48 -5.13 -2.93 -14.26
C GLY A 48 -6.60 -3.26 -14.46
N GLU A 49 -6.95 -4.42 -15.00
CA GLU A 49 -8.33 -4.84 -15.25
C GLU A 49 -9.10 -5.19 -13.98
N ARG A 50 -8.44 -5.72 -12.94
CA ARG A 50 -9.06 -5.86 -11.62
C ARG A 50 -9.33 -4.51 -10.97
N MET A 51 -8.44 -3.54 -11.21
CA MET A 51 -8.55 -2.19 -10.66
C MET A 51 -9.56 -1.32 -11.44
N PHE A 52 -9.65 -1.51 -12.76
CA PHE A 52 -10.51 -0.77 -13.70
C PHE A 52 -11.18 -1.77 -14.65
N PRO A 53 -12.21 -2.50 -14.19
CA PRO A 53 -12.92 -3.40 -15.09
C PRO A 53 -13.48 -2.59 -16.25
N THR A 54 -13.06 -2.91 -17.47
CA THR A 54 -13.60 -2.32 -18.69
C THR A 54 -15.12 -2.51 -18.69
N MET A 55 -15.85 -1.39 -18.58
CA MET A 55 -17.31 -1.36 -18.39
C MET A 55 -18.02 -1.69 -19.70
N GLU A 56 -17.99 -2.95 -20.11
CA GLU A 56 -18.93 -3.49 -21.09
C GLU A 56 -19.69 -4.65 -20.44
N GLY A 57 -20.84 -4.35 -19.82
CA GLY A 57 -21.88 -5.35 -19.57
C GLY A 57 -21.95 -6.00 -18.18
N GLY A 58 -21.69 -5.29 -17.10
CA GLY A 58 -21.85 -5.85 -15.74
C GLY A 58 -22.42 -4.86 -14.74
N MET A 59 -23.75 -4.77 -14.66
CA MET A 59 -24.50 -4.10 -13.61
C MET A 59 -24.44 -4.92 -12.30
N GLY A 60 -23.23 -5.15 -11.79
CA GLY A 60 -23.00 -5.81 -10.50
C GLY A 60 -22.98 -4.75 -9.41
N GLU A 61 -23.97 -4.81 -8.52
CA GLU A 61 -24.11 -4.10 -7.24
C GLU A 61 -23.01 -3.07 -6.93
N ALA A 62 -23.41 -1.81 -6.77
CA ALA A 62 -22.53 -0.79 -6.22
C ALA A 62 -21.79 -1.35 -5.00
N SER A 63 -20.47 -1.52 -5.16
CA SER A 63 -19.61 -2.16 -4.15
C SER A 63 -19.91 -1.53 -2.79
N ALA A 64 -19.85 -2.30 -1.69
CA ALA A 64 -20.17 -1.78 -0.36
C ALA A 64 -19.46 -0.43 -0.08
N LEU A 65 -18.23 -0.27 -0.57
CA LEU A 65 -17.47 0.98 -0.56
C LEU A 65 -18.13 2.16 -1.28
N GLN A 66 -18.80 1.96 -2.42
CA GLN A 66 -19.57 3.00 -3.10
C GLN A 66 -20.81 3.41 -2.29
N ARG A 67 -21.54 2.43 -1.74
CA ARG A 67 -22.72 2.70 -0.90
C ARG A 67 -22.35 3.46 0.37
N TRP A 68 -21.27 3.05 1.03
CA TRP A 68 -20.76 3.71 2.23
C TRP A 68 -20.10 5.06 1.91
N GLY A 69 -19.37 5.15 0.80
CA GLY A 69 -18.76 6.40 0.35
C GLY A 69 -19.78 7.48 -0.02
N ALA A 70 -20.98 7.08 -0.49
CA ALA A 70 -22.08 8.00 -0.73
C ALA A 70 -22.79 8.44 0.58
N ARG A 71 -22.97 7.53 1.54
CA ARG A 71 -23.69 7.80 2.81
C ARG A 71 -22.84 8.51 3.86
N ALA A 72 -21.59 8.12 3.99
CA ALA A 72 -20.68 8.61 5.04
C ALA A 72 -19.24 8.72 4.48
N PRO A 73 -18.98 9.70 3.58
CA PRO A 73 -17.65 9.87 2.99
C PRO A 73 -16.58 10.15 4.04
N TRP A 74 -16.92 10.85 5.14
CA TRP A 74 -15.99 11.09 6.25
C TRP A 74 -15.54 9.79 6.94
N ALA A 75 -16.41 8.79 7.04
CA ALA A 75 -16.07 7.51 7.67
C ALA A 75 -15.13 6.70 6.77
N VAL A 76 -15.40 6.67 5.47
CA VAL A 76 -14.60 5.91 4.49
C VAL A 76 -13.27 6.58 4.18
N PHE A 77 -13.25 7.90 4.04
CA PHE A 77 -12.06 8.63 3.62
C PHE A 77 -11.29 9.30 4.75
N GLY A 78 -11.91 9.52 5.91
CA GLY A 78 -11.26 10.08 7.09
C GLY A 78 -10.93 9.02 8.14
N VAL A 79 -11.96 8.35 8.68
CA VAL A 79 -11.79 7.42 9.81
C VAL A 79 -11.12 6.11 9.40
N ALA A 80 -11.56 5.48 8.32
CA ALA A 80 -11.04 4.16 7.92
C ALA A 80 -9.53 4.15 7.66
N PRO A 81 -8.90 5.16 7.01
CA PRO A 81 -7.45 5.23 6.86
C PRO A 81 -6.71 5.35 8.19
N VAL A 82 -7.22 6.17 9.11
CA VAL A 82 -6.63 6.33 10.44
C VAL A 82 -6.70 5.03 11.23
N VAL A 83 -7.84 4.34 11.20
CA VAL A 83 -8.01 3.03 11.83
C VAL A 83 -7.10 1.98 11.19
N ALA A 84 -7.00 1.96 9.86
CA ALA A 84 -6.11 1.05 9.14
C ALA A 84 -4.64 1.30 9.49
N LEU A 85 -4.22 2.57 9.63
CA LEU A 85 -2.88 2.93 10.06
C LEU A 85 -2.62 2.51 11.50
N ALA A 86 -3.54 2.80 12.41
CA ALA A 86 -3.45 2.40 13.81
C ALA A 86 -3.35 0.87 13.95
N ALA A 87 -4.10 0.12 13.16
CA ALA A 87 -4.01 -1.33 13.09
C ALA A 87 -2.63 -1.78 12.57
N ALA A 88 -2.12 -1.18 11.49
CA ALA A 88 -0.80 -1.50 10.96
C ALA A 88 0.33 -1.24 11.98
N TYR A 89 0.26 -0.12 12.70
CA TYR A 89 1.19 0.17 13.79
C TYR A 89 1.04 -0.77 14.97
N SER A 90 -0.19 -1.16 15.33
CA SER A 90 -0.42 -2.18 16.35
C SER A 90 0.22 -3.51 15.96
N VAL A 91 0.13 -3.92 14.69
CA VAL A 91 0.82 -5.12 14.19
C VAL A 91 2.33 -4.94 14.26
N ALA A 92 2.88 -3.79 13.87
CA ALA A 92 4.31 -3.52 13.98
C ALA A 92 4.82 -3.60 15.44
N LEU A 93 4.05 -3.06 16.40
CA LEU A 93 4.33 -3.16 17.83
C LEU A 93 4.23 -4.59 18.34
N LEU A 94 3.24 -5.36 17.89
CA LEU A 94 3.13 -6.78 18.22
C LEU A 94 4.30 -7.58 17.66
N ILE A 95 4.76 -7.29 16.44
CA ILE A 95 5.97 -7.89 15.87
C ILE A 95 7.18 -7.53 16.73
N LEU A 96 7.34 -6.27 17.11
CA LEU A 96 8.45 -5.85 17.98
C LEU A 96 8.41 -6.58 19.33
N TRP A 97 7.25 -6.60 19.99
CA TRP A 97 7.04 -7.26 21.28
C TRP A 97 7.33 -8.76 21.22
N THR A 98 6.73 -9.45 20.27
CA THR A 98 6.92 -10.90 20.08
C THR A 98 8.35 -11.23 19.68
N GLY A 99 8.99 -10.39 18.85
CA GLY A 99 10.39 -10.52 18.47
C GLY A 99 11.31 -10.37 19.68
N TRP A 100 11.02 -9.44 20.59
CA TRP A 100 11.75 -9.32 21.86
C TRP A 100 11.61 -10.61 22.67
N GLN A 101 10.39 -11.07 22.91
CA GLN A 101 10.14 -12.29 23.71
C GLN A 101 10.83 -13.53 23.11
N MET A 102 10.92 -13.64 21.79
CA MET A 102 11.47 -14.80 21.10
C MET A 102 13.00 -14.76 20.98
N PHE A 103 13.58 -13.61 20.60
CA PHE A 103 14.99 -13.50 20.25
C PHE A 103 15.85 -12.88 21.35
N LEU A 104 15.24 -12.11 22.27
CA LEU A 104 15.96 -11.33 23.28
C LEU A 104 15.33 -11.50 24.69
N PRO A 105 15.00 -12.72 25.16
CA PRO A 105 14.25 -12.90 26.41
C PRO A 105 14.99 -12.43 27.68
N ALA A 106 16.33 -12.39 27.65
CA ALA A 106 17.17 -12.01 28.79
C ALA A 106 17.60 -10.53 28.78
N GLU A 107 17.36 -9.82 27.69
CA GLU A 107 17.88 -8.47 27.50
C GLU A 107 16.94 -7.41 28.05
N LYS A 108 17.50 -6.45 28.78
CA LYS A 108 16.75 -5.33 29.39
C LYS A 108 16.58 -4.15 28.43
N THR A 109 17.29 -4.17 27.29
CA THR A 109 17.25 -3.08 26.32
C THR A 109 17.09 -3.62 24.89
N PRO A 110 16.42 -2.87 24.00
CA PRO A 110 16.22 -3.28 22.61
C PRO A 110 17.45 -3.04 21.71
N PHE A 111 18.57 -2.53 22.25
CA PHE A 111 19.74 -2.08 21.49
C PHE A 111 20.88 -3.12 21.46
N VAL A 112 20.52 -4.38 21.27
CA VAL A 112 21.48 -5.50 21.21
C VAL A 112 21.71 -5.86 19.74
N PRO A 113 22.94 -6.20 19.32
CA PRO A 113 23.18 -6.73 17.98
C PRO A 113 22.31 -7.96 17.75
N VAL A 114 21.59 -7.97 16.62
CA VAL A 114 20.65 -9.03 16.26
C VAL A 114 21.14 -9.68 14.97
N ASP A 115 21.29 -11.01 14.99
CA ASP A 115 21.85 -11.76 13.88
C ASP A 115 20.84 -12.75 13.27
N GLY A 116 21.12 -13.18 12.04
CA GLY A 116 20.36 -14.24 11.36
C GLY A 116 18.89 -13.90 11.11
N TRP A 117 17.99 -14.84 11.44
CA TRP A 117 16.56 -14.74 11.15
C TRP A 117 15.85 -13.58 11.86
N ALA A 118 16.39 -13.14 12.99
CA ALA A 118 15.84 -12.01 13.72
C ALA A 118 15.95 -10.71 12.92
N ILE A 119 16.98 -10.55 12.07
CA ILE A 119 17.11 -9.41 11.14
C ILE A 119 15.92 -9.36 10.17
N ALA A 120 15.54 -10.51 9.60
CA ALA A 120 14.41 -10.59 8.68
C ALA A 120 13.08 -10.29 9.41
N TYR A 121 12.93 -10.80 10.64
CA TYR A 121 11.73 -10.60 11.45
C TYR A 121 11.52 -9.14 11.86
N PHE A 122 12.53 -8.52 12.49
CA PHE A 122 12.49 -7.10 12.84
C PHE A 122 12.49 -6.20 11.59
N GLY A 123 13.14 -6.65 10.51
CA GLY A 123 13.08 -6.01 9.20
C GLY A 123 11.64 -5.92 8.67
N ALA A 124 10.85 -6.99 8.77
CA ALA A 124 9.45 -6.98 8.36
C ALA A 124 8.62 -5.98 9.18
N GLY A 125 8.79 -5.95 10.51
CA GLY A 125 8.12 -4.97 11.38
C GLY A 125 8.50 -3.53 11.03
N ARG A 126 9.79 -3.28 10.78
CA ARG A 126 10.30 -1.97 10.33
C ARG A 126 9.72 -1.57 8.97
N MET A 127 9.68 -2.49 8.00
CA MET A 127 9.09 -2.22 6.69
C MET A 127 7.60 -1.88 6.83
N LEU A 128 6.86 -2.64 7.64
CA LEU A 128 5.46 -2.35 7.90
C LEU A 128 5.28 -0.95 8.50
N TYR A 129 6.08 -0.59 9.50
CA TYR A 129 6.05 0.72 10.15
C TYR A 129 6.28 1.87 9.14
N PHE A 130 7.33 1.79 8.32
CA PHE A 130 7.66 2.87 7.39
C PHE A 130 6.75 2.92 6.15
N TYR A 131 6.29 1.78 5.63
CA TYR A 131 5.53 1.74 4.38
C TYR A 131 4.01 1.75 4.58
N ALA A 132 3.49 1.51 5.79
CA ALA A 132 2.05 1.51 6.04
C ALA A 132 1.34 2.80 5.61
N PRO A 133 1.83 4.02 5.92
CA PRO A 133 1.20 5.26 5.46
C PRO A 133 1.09 5.33 3.93
N MET A 134 2.13 4.90 3.21
CA MET A 134 2.15 4.91 1.75
C MET A 134 1.14 3.91 1.18
N VAL A 135 1.10 2.69 1.71
CA VAL A 135 0.15 1.65 1.27
C VAL A 135 -1.29 2.09 1.54
N VAL A 136 -1.56 2.62 2.74
CA VAL A 136 -2.89 3.14 3.10
C VAL A 136 -3.29 4.30 2.20
N GLY A 137 -2.38 5.24 1.91
CA GLY A 137 -2.61 6.35 0.97
C GLY A 137 -2.94 5.88 -0.45
N VAL A 138 -2.21 4.88 -0.97
CA VAL A 138 -2.49 4.29 -2.28
C VAL A 138 -3.86 3.60 -2.31
N VAL A 139 -4.19 2.81 -1.28
CA VAL A 139 -5.51 2.16 -1.15
C VAL A 139 -6.62 3.20 -1.06
N LEU A 140 -6.39 4.30 -0.35
CA LEU A 140 -7.33 5.40 -0.21
C LEU A 140 -7.58 6.11 -1.54
N ALA A 141 -6.52 6.45 -2.27
CA ALA A 141 -6.62 7.06 -3.60
C ALA A 141 -7.37 6.14 -4.59
N TRP A 142 -7.10 4.84 -4.53
CA TRP A 142 -7.82 3.85 -5.34
C TRP A 142 -9.32 3.79 -4.98
N ALA A 143 -9.63 3.69 -3.68
CA ALA A 143 -11.00 3.67 -3.19
C ALA A 143 -11.77 4.94 -3.60
N ALA A 144 -11.11 6.10 -3.56
CA ALA A 144 -11.69 7.38 -3.97
C ALA A 144 -12.10 7.41 -5.44
N VAL A 145 -11.20 6.96 -6.32
CA VAL A 145 -11.47 6.87 -7.77
C VAL A 145 -12.62 5.91 -8.06
N ARG A 146 -12.69 4.79 -7.34
CA ARG A 146 -13.76 3.79 -7.50
C ARG A 146 -15.10 4.30 -6.97
N ALA A 147 -15.09 5.01 -5.85
CA ALA A 147 -16.28 5.58 -5.23
C ALA A 147 -16.83 6.81 -5.99
N ARG A 148 -16.10 7.34 -6.98
CA ARG A 148 -16.39 8.64 -7.62
C ARG A 148 -16.55 9.75 -6.58
N ALA A 149 -15.79 9.67 -5.48
CA ALA A 149 -15.90 10.61 -4.38
C ALA A 149 -15.44 12.00 -4.83
N ARG A 150 -16.04 13.05 -4.25
CA ARG A 150 -15.54 14.42 -4.41
C ARG A 150 -14.10 14.46 -3.90
N PHE A 151 -13.20 15.07 -4.67
CA PHE A 151 -11.76 15.15 -4.41
C PHE A 151 -11.40 15.68 -3.01
N LEU A 152 -12.29 16.47 -2.41
CA LEU A 152 -12.11 17.04 -1.08
C LEU A 152 -11.92 15.97 0.02
N TRP A 153 -12.67 14.86 -0.04
CA TRP A 153 -12.64 13.84 1.02
C TRP A 153 -11.35 13.01 1.04
N PRO A 154 -10.87 12.49 -0.11
CA PRO A 154 -9.56 11.85 -0.17
C PRO A 154 -8.42 12.80 0.20
N LEU A 155 -8.52 14.08 -0.17
CA LEU A 155 -7.52 15.09 0.17
C LEU A 155 -7.45 15.29 1.69
N LEU A 156 -8.59 15.49 2.35
CA LEU A 156 -8.66 15.64 3.81
C LEU A 156 -8.12 14.38 4.53
N GLY A 157 -8.48 13.19 4.04
CA GLY A 157 -7.95 11.93 4.56
C GLY A 157 -6.43 11.84 4.43
N ALA A 158 -5.90 12.18 3.26
CA ALA A 158 -4.46 12.18 3.01
C ALA A 158 -3.73 13.22 3.87
N MET A 159 -4.31 14.42 4.06
CA MET A 159 -3.77 15.44 4.95
C MET A 159 -3.74 14.99 6.42
N ALA A 160 -4.82 14.37 6.90
CA ALA A 160 -4.87 13.83 8.26
C ALA A 160 -3.80 12.75 8.48
N MET A 161 -3.66 11.83 7.51
CA MET A 161 -2.62 10.80 7.53
C MET A 161 -1.20 11.39 7.52
N ALA A 162 -0.96 12.42 6.71
CA ALA A 162 0.32 13.11 6.66
C ALA A 162 0.65 13.84 7.97
N ALA A 163 -0.35 14.43 8.62
CA ALA A 163 -0.19 15.06 9.92
C ALA A 163 0.15 14.01 10.99
N ILE A 164 -0.59 12.90 11.04
CA ILE A 164 -0.34 11.80 11.98
C ILE A 164 1.07 11.21 11.79
N ASP A 165 1.48 10.99 10.54
CA ASP A 165 2.82 10.50 10.23
C ASP A 165 3.92 11.47 10.67
N GLY A 166 3.70 12.78 10.48
CA GLY A 166 4.63 13.83 10.93
C GLY A 166 4.82 13.87 12.45
N VAL A 167 3.80 13.54 13.25
CA VAL A 167 3.90 13.55 14.72
C VAL A 167 4.56 12.27 15.28
N ILE A 168 4.50 11.15 14.55
CA ILE A 168 4.88 9.82 15.08
C ILE A 168 6.36 9.48 14.85
N GLN A 169 7.11 10.26 14.07
CA GLN A 169 8.53 9.95 13.80
C GLN A 169 9.40 10.21 15.03
N VAL A 170 9.73 9.12 15.73
CA VAL A 170 10.72 9.10 16.81
C VAL A 170 12.12 8.99 16.21
N ARG A 171 13.00 9.96 16.51
CA ARG A 171 14.39 9.93 16.07
C ARG A 171 15.27 9.52 17.24
N THR A 172 16.11 8.52 17.01
CA THR A 172 17.21 8.22 17.94
C THR A 172 18.43 9.02 17.50
N VAL A 173 18.74 10.09 18.23
CA VAL A 173 19.98 10.84 18.03
C VAL A 173 21.08 10.10 18.78
N ARG A 174 22.12 9.63 18.07
CA ARG A 174 23.31 9.11 18.75
C ARG A 174 24.16 10.28 19.22
N PRO A 175 24.62 10.28 20.47
CA PRO A 175 25.56 11.29 20.94
C PRO A 175 26.84 11.23 20.10
N THR A 176 27.36 12.39 19.73
CA THR A 176 28.70 12.52 19.14
C THR A 176 29.74 12.30 20.26
N LEU A 177 30.94 11.84 19.89
CA LEU A 177 32.02 11.38 20.79
C LEU A 177 32.43 12.35 21.92
N SER A 178 31.92 13.59 21.94
CA SER A 178 32.25 14.63 22.91
C SER A 178 31.28 14.75 24.10
N GLU A 179 30.08 14.16 24.02
CA GLU A 179 29.10 14.22 25.12
C GLU A 179 28.86 12.83 25.73
N ALA A 180 28.95 12.77 27.06
CA ALA A 180 28.84 11.54 27.82
C ALA A 180 27.43 10.92 27.69
N GLY A 181 27.31 9.91 26.83
CA GLY A 181 26.66 8.62 27.11
C GLY A 181 25.14 8.58 27.36
N SER A 182 24.38 9.63 27.07
CA SER A 182 22.92 9.60 27.18
C SER A 182 22.25 9.55 25.80
N VAL A 183 21.43 8.51 25.58
CA VAL A 183 20.59 8.38 24.39
C VAL A 183 19.30 9.12 24.66
N HIS A 184 19.07 10.22 23.97
CA HIS A 184 17.81 10.96 24.03
C HIS A 184 16.88 10.49 22.91
N LEU A 185 15.61 10.29 23.27
CA LEU A 185 14.51 10.11 22.33
C LEU A 185 13.97 11.51 22.05
N GLU A 186 14.28 12.04 20.88
CA GLU A 186 13.68 13.29 20.41
C GLU A 186 12.53 12.94 19.45
N PHE A 187 11.39 13.60 19.65
CA PHE A 187 10.40 13.69 18.59
C PHE A 187 11.05 14.49 17.48
N ALA A 188 11.13 13.90 16.28
CA ALA A 188 11.76 14.56 15.17
C ALA A 188 11.07 15.92 14.94
N ASP A 189 11.85 17.00 14.85
CA ASP A 189 11.36 18.25 14.28
C ASP A 189 10.67 17.88 12.97
N TRP A 190 9.39 18.27 12.86
CA TRP A 190 8.51 17.90 11.76
C TRP A 190 9.30 17.96 10.45
N HIS A 191 9.58 16.80 9.85
CA HIS A 191 10.26 16.73 8.56
C HIS A 191 9.18 16.68 7.48
N PRO A 192 8.77 17.83 6.91
CA PRO A 192 7.68 17.85 5.94
C PRO A 192 8.02 17.04 4.69
N ALA A 193 9.28 16.73 4.42
CA ALA A 193 9.71 16.03 3.21
C ALA A 193 9.05 14.65 3.02
N THR A 194 8.97 13.81 4.06
CA THR A 194 8.39 12.45 3.95
C THR A 194 6.87 12.51 3.84
N SER A 195 6.22 13.37 4.63
CA SER A 195 4.78 13.61 4.57
C SER A 195 4.35 14.24 3.23
N ILE A 196 5.13 15.18 2.70
CA ILE A 196 4.93 15.80 1.38
C ILE A 196 5.14 14.78 0.28
N ALA A 197 6.18 13.93 0.36
CA ALA A 197 6.39 12.87 -0.62
C ALA A 197 5.21 11.88 -0.65
N GLY A 198 4.69 11.48 0.52
CA GLY A 198 3.51 10.63 0.63
C GLY A 198 2.25 11.27 0.03
N LEU A 199 2.02 12.55 0.33
CA LEU A 199 0.94 13.34 -0.28
C LEU A 199 1.09 13.46 -1.80
N ALA A 200 2.30 13.79 -2.27
CA ALA A 200 2.61 13.94 -3.69
C ALA A 200 2.39 12.64 -4.45
N VAL A 201 2.82 11.50 -3.90
CA VAL A 201 2.58 10.17 -4.48
C VAL A 201 1.07 9.88 -4.50
N THR A 202 0.35 10.14 -3.42
CA THR A 202 -1.10 9.90 -3.34
C THR A 202 -1.87 10.74 -4.37
N ILE A 203 -1.53 12.03 -4.49
CA ILE A 203 -2.11 12.95 -5.47
C ILE A 203 -1.74 12.52 -6.89
N LEU A 204 -0.48 12.20 -7.15
CA LEU A 204 0.00 11.75 -8.47
C LEU A 204 -0.73 10.48 -8.91
N VAL A 205 -0.83 9.49 -8.02
CA VAL A 205 -1.56 8.23 -8.27
C VAL A 205 -3.03 8.51 -8.55
N TYR A 206 -3.68 9.36 -7.76
CA TYR A 206 -5.06 9.78 -7.99
C TYR A 206 -5.25 10.46 -9.36
N LEU A 207 -4.37 11.40 -9.72
CA LEU A 207 -4.42 12.12 -11.00
C LEU A 207 -4.16 11.19 -12.19
N LEU A 208 -3.16 10.30 -12.10
CA LEU A 208 -2.87 9.30 -13.12
C LEU A 208 -4.07 8.38 -13.35
N PHE A 209 -4.72 7.93 -12.27
CA PHE A 209 -5.93 7.11 -12.37
C PHE A 209 -7.10 7.88 -12.99
N ARG A 210 -7.29 9.15 -12.61
CA ARG A 210 -8.35 9.99 -13.17
C ARG A 210 -8.11 10.26 -14.67
N ALA A 211 -6.88 10.55 -15.08
CA ALA A 211 -6.51 10.84 -16.47
C ALA A 211 -6.59 9.61 -17.38
N ARG A 212 -6.22 8.42 -16.89
CA ARG A 212 -6.43 7.16 -17.64
C ARG A 212 -7.91 6.92 -17.90
N ARG A 213 -8.76 7.12 -16.90
CA ARG A 213 -10.20 6.94 -17.05
C ARG A 213 -10.83 7.89 -18.09
N ALA A 214 -10.38 9.15 -18.13
CA ALA A 214 -10.87 10.12 -19.12
C ALA A 214 -10.54 9.72 -20.57
N ARG A 215 -9.41 9.04 -20.78
CA ARG A 215 -8.99 8.56 -22.12
C ARG A 215 -9.78 7.36 -22.64
N HIS A 216 -10.41 6.59 -21.76
CA HIS A 216 -11.27 5.45 -22.14
C HIS A 216 -12.75 5.82 -22.30
N ALA A 217 -13.10 7.10 -22.12
CA ALA A 217 -14.47 7.60 -22.25
C ALA A 217 -14.72 8.34 -23.58
N VAL A 218 -13.70 8.43 -24.45
CA VAL A 218 -13.71 8.97 -25.82
C VAL A 218 -13.54 7.80 -26.77
#